data_AF-A0A318LMS5-F1
#
_entry.id   AF-A0A318LMS5-F1
#
_cell.length_a   1.000
_cell.length_b   1.000
_cell.length_c   1.000
_cell.angle_alpha   90.00
_cell.angle_beta   90.00
_cell.angle_gamma   90.00
#
_symmetry.space_group_name_H-M   'P 1'
#
loop_
_entity.id
_entity.type
_entity.pdbx_description
1 polymer ?
#
loop_
_entity_poly.entity_id
_entity_poly.type
_entity_poly.pdbx_seq_one_letter_code
_entity_poly.pdbx_strand_id
1 'polypeptide(L)'
;MAEGTTTTATVTATEDPPRSGAVRRPALSPSRASDFKQCPLLYRFRAVDRLPEVPTKAQVRGTLVHSVLERLFALPQGERVPERAVAMLEPTWRELLAECPEWTELFSDEDGDAEQAMSTWLGGAAKLLDGYFGLEDPNRLDPEACELHVETELSSGVVLRGYIDRLDVAPTGEIRVVDYKTGAAPREIGEAKAMFQMKFYAVVLWRLRGIVPRQLKLMYLSDGQALAYTPDEGELVRFERTLEAIWQAILRAGKTGDFRPNPSKLCGWCSHQALCPSFGGTPPEYPGWPEPDPGEESVLDRAD
;
A
#
# COMPACT_ATOMS: atom_id res chain seq x y z
N MET A 1 -40.06 14.14 -30.48
CA MET A 1 -39.39 12.92 -30.95
C MET A 1 -37.94 13.27 -31.17
N ALA A 2 -37.13 13.24 -30.12
CA ALA A 2 -35.69 13.45 -30.18
C ALA A 2 -35.08 12.40 -29.25
N GLU A 3 -34.58 11.34 -29.86
CA GLU A 3 -33.93 10.21 -29.19
C GLU A 3 -32.56 10.69 -28.71
N GLY A 4 -32.40 10.80 -27.39
CA GLY A 4 -31.11 11.03 -26.75
C GLY A 4 -30.36 9.71 -26.66
N THR A 5 -29.30 9.57 -27.44
CA THR A 5 -28.36 8.46 -27.34
C THR A 5 -27.54 8.60 -26.07
N THR A 6 -27.90 7.83 -25.03
CA THR A 6 -27.10 7.67 -23.82
C THR A 6 -25.85 6.86 -24.15
N THR A 7 -24.68 7.50 -24.13
CA THR A 7 -23.38 6.80 -24.19
C THR A 7 -23.10 6.21 -22.81
N THR A 8 -23.41 4.93 -22.65
CA THR A 8 -23.03 4.12 -21.48
C THR A 8 -21.52 3.86 -21.53
N ALA A 9 -20.76 4.44 -20.60
CA ALA A 9 -19.37 4.06 -20.37
C ALA A 9 -19.37 2.76 -19.56
N THR A 10 -19.09 1.64 -20.23
CA THR A 10 -18.90 0.33 -19.60
C THR A 10 -17.57 0.34 -18.85
N VAL A 11 -17.62 0.25 -17.52
CA VAL A 11 -16.46 -0.12 -16.70
C VAL A 11 -16.39 -1.63 -16.72
N THR A 12 -15.49 -2.17 -17.55
CA THR A 12 -15.14 -3.59 -17.51
C THR A 12 -14.17 -3.79 -16.34
N ALA A 13 -14.58 -4.58 -15.35
CA ALA A 13 -13.64 -5.24 -14.45
C ALA A 13 -12.77 -6.15 -15.33
N THR A 14 -11.54 -5.73 -15.62
CA THR A 14 -10.60 -6.55 -16.36
C THR A 14 -9.98 -7.56 -15.40
N GLU A 15 -10.18 -8.83 -15.72
CA GLU A 15 -9.29 -9.94 -15.37
C GLU A 15 -7.82 -9.51 -15.51
N ASP A 16 -6.95 -10.06 -14.65
CA ASP A 16 -5.51 -9.81 -14.65
C ASP A 16 -4.97 -9.69 -16.08
N PRO A 17 -4.40 -8.53 -16.46
CA PRO A 17 -3.86 -8.38 -17.79
C PRO A 17 -2.74 -9.41 -17.96
N PRO A 18 -2.58 -10.01 -19.15
CA PRO A 18 -1.47 -10.90 -19.41
C PRO A 18 -0.17 -10.17 -19.06
N ARG A 19 0.78 -10.89 -18.42
CA ARG A 19 2.18 -10.47 -18.20
C ARG A 19 2.86 -10.22 -19.55
N SER A 20 2.43 -9.20 -20.27
CA SER A 20 3.10 -8.71 -21.47
C SER A 20 4.28 -7.86 -21.00
N GLY A 21 5.47 -8.13 -21.55
CA GLY A 21 6.70 -7.38 -21.31
C GLY A 21 6.66 -5.95 -21.87
N ALA A 22 5.56 -5.23 -21.62
CA ALA A 22 5.45 -3.81 -21.88
C ALA A 22 6.31 -3.08 -20.84
N VAL A 23 7.37 -2.47 -21.34
CA VAL A 23 8.15 -1.40 -20.74
C VAL A 23 7.24 -0.48 -19.91
N ARG A 24 7.22 -0.65 -18.58
CA ARG A 24 6.40 0.18 -17.69
C ARG A 24 7.11 1.51 -17.46
N ARG A 25 6.37 2.61 -17.56
CA ARG A 25 6.90 3.94 -17.18
C ARG A 25 7.06 3.99 -15.66
N PRO A 26 8.10 4.66 -15.15
CA PRO A 26 8.20 4.96 -13.72
C PRO A 26 6.93 5.65 -13.22
N ALA A 27 6.36 5.10 -12.15
CA ALA A 27 5.16 5.62 -11.50
C ALA A 27 5.46 6.05 -10.06
N LEU A 28 4.72 7.05 -9.59
CA LEU A 28 4.68 7.48 -8.20
C LEU A 28 3.63 6.67 -7.46
N SER A 29 4.02 6.00 -6.37
CA SER A 29 3.11 5.35 -5.42
C SER A 29 3.07 6.11 -4.10
N PRO A 30 2.11 5.84 -3.19
CA PRO A 30 2.08 6.46 -1.86
C PRO A 30 3.37 6.24 -1.06
N SER A 31 3.90 5.02 -1.07
CA SER A 31 5.15 4.64 -0.40
C SER A 31 6.35 5.36 -1.01
N ARG A 32 6.51 5.34 -2.34
CA ARG A 32 7.56 6.05 -3.08
C ARG A 32 7.54 7.57 -2.82
N ALA A 33 6.36 8.19 -2.86
CA ALA A 33 6.19 9.60 -2.55
C ALA A 33 6.59 9.91 -1.10
N SER A 34 6.20 9.05 -0.16
CA SER A 34 6.52 9.19 1.26
C SER A 34 8.03 9.05 1.52
N ASP A 35 8.67 8.07 0.89
CA ASP A 35 10.12 7.85 0.99
C ASP A 35 10.90 9.05 0.47
N PHE A 36 10.54 9.59 -0.70
CA PHE A 36 11.24 10.75 -1.25
C PHE A 36 11.08 11.99 -0.36
N LYS A 37 9.87 12.25 0.15
CA LYS A 37 9.62 13.35 1.11
C LYS A 37 10.41 13.17 2.40
N GLN A 38 10.53 11.93 2.88
CA GLN A 38 11.27 11.62 4.10
C GLN A 38 12.77 11.79 3.89
N CYS A 39 13.32 11.15 2.85
CA CYS A 39 14.73 11.17 2.51
C CYS A 39 14.92 10.80 1.03
N PRO A 40 15.36 11.73 0.16
CA PRO A 40 15.62 11.42 -1.24
C PRO A 40 16.60 10.25 -1.46
N LEU A 41 17.60 10.09 -0.59
CA LEU A 41 18.51 8.95 -0.66
C LEU A 41 17.82 7.61 -0.33
N LEU A 42 16.85 7.60 0.59
CA LEU A 42 16.05 6.40 0.87
C LEU A 42 15.22 6.00 -0.34
N TYR A 43 14.57 6.97 -0.98
CA TYR A 43 13.85 6.74 -2.25
C TYR A 43 14.79 6.15 -3.31
N ARG A 44 16.01 6.68 -3.45
CA ARG A 44 16.99 6.13 -4.39
C ARG A 44 17.29 4.67 -4.06
N PHE A 45 17.65 4.36 -2.81
CA PHE A 45 18.00 2.99 -2.40
C PHE A 45 16.89 1.98 -2.68
N ARG A 46 15.63 2.37 -2.45
CA ARG A 46 14.46 1.49 -2.63
C ARG A 46 13.97 1.43 -4.08
N ALA A 47 13.70 2.58 -4.68
CA ALA A 47 13.00 2.65 -5.96
C ALA A 47 13.95 2.64 -7.18
N VAL A 48 15.19 3.10 -7.02
CA VAL A 48 16.16 3.21 -8.11
C VAL A 48 17.20 2.09 -8.04
N ASP A 49 17.95 2.03 -6.94
CA ASP A 49 19.01 1.04 -6.74
C ASP A 49 18.44 -0.36 -6.40
N ARG A 50 17.20 -0.42 -5.87
CA ARG A 50 16.47 -1.65 -5.48
C ARG A 50 17.29 -2.54 -4.55
N LEU A 51 17.90 -1.92 -3.55
CA LEU A 51 18.69 -2.63 -2.58
C LEU A 51 17.79 -3.61 -1.80
N PRO A 52 18.21 -4.86 -1.62
CA PRO A 52 17.41 -5.85 -0.89
C PRO A 52 17.20 -5.38 0.56
N GLU A 53 15.97 -5.54 1.03
CA GLU A 53 15.59 -5.29 2.42
C GLU A 53 15.01 -6.56 3.01
N VAL A 54 15.46 -6.92 4.21
CA VAL A 54 14.83 -8.01 4.97
C VAL A 54 13.63 -7.40 5.70
N PRO A 55 12.39 -7.81 5.39
CA PRO A 55 11.22 -7.28 6.06
C PRO A 55 11.21 -7.73 7.53
N THR A 56 10.67 -6.88 8.39
CA THR A 56 10.45 -7.25 9.78
C THR A 56 9.31 -8.26 9.91
N LYS A 57 9.30 -9.07 10.98
CA LYS A 57 8.17 -9.95 11.34
C LYS A 57 6.83 -9.20 11.39
N ALA A 58 6.83 -7.91 11.72
CA ALA A 58 5.62 -7.09 11.77
C ALA A 58 5.09 -6.76 10.35
N GLN A 59 5.97 -6.41 9.40
CA GLN A 59 5.57 -6.15 8.01
C GLN A 59 5.02 -7.41 7.33
N VAL A 60 5.69 -8.55 7.52
CA VAL A 60 5.20 -9.84 7.01
C VAL A 60 3.85 -10.20 7.62
N ARG A 61 3.62 -9.89 8.91
CA ARG A 61 2.32 -10.12 9.55
C ARG A 61 1.23 -9.25 8.94
N GLY A 62 1.56 -7.99 8.65
CA GLY A 62 0.67 -7.07 7.93
C GLY A 62 0.20 -7.67 6.61
N THR A 63 1.16 -8.09 5.80
CA THR A 63 0.92 -8.73 4.49
C THR A 63 0.00 -9.95 4.61
N LEU A 64 0.28 -10.83 5.57
CA LEU A 64 -0.55 -12.02 5.82
C LEU A 64 -1.99 -11.63 6.19
N VAL A 65 -2.16 -10.63 7.07
CA VAL A 65 -3.50 -10.18 7.49
C VAL A 65 -4.27 -9.56 6.32
N HIS A 66 -3.63 -8.74 5.50
CA HIS A 66 -4.27 -8.15 4.31
C HIS A 66 -4.72 -9.23 3.33
N SER A 67 -3.84 -10.20 3.05
CA SER A 67 -4.14 -11.35 2.18
C SER A 67 -5.32 -12.18 2.71
N VAL A 68 -5.43 -12.37 4.03
CA VAL A 68 -6.57 -13.07 4.63
C VAL A 68 -7.85 -12.25 4.55
N LEU A 69 -7.79 -10.94 4.77
CA LEU A 69 -8.96 -10.06 4.64
C LEU A 69 -9.48 -10.01 3.19
N GLU A 70 -8.60 -9.95 2.20
CA GLU A 70 -8.95 -10.07 0.79
C GLU A 70 -9.73 -11.38 0.52
N ARG A 71 -9.17 -12.53 0.94
CA ARG A 71 -9.81 -13.84 0.80
C ARG A 71 -11.12 -13.95 1.55
N LEU A 72 -11.22 -13.34 2.73
CA LEU A 72 -12.44 -13.29 3.51
C LEU A 72 -13.56 -12.59 2.73
N PHE A 73 -13.25 -11.48 2.05
CA PHE A 73 -14.23 -10.76 1.24
C PHE A 73 -14.58 -11.46 -0.08
N ALA A 74 -13.72 -12.34 -0.58
CA ALA A 74 -14.04 -13.23 -1.70
C ALA A 74 -15.09 -14.31 -1.35
N LEU A 75 -15.35 -14.57 -0.05
CA LEU A 75 -16.44 -15.45 0.36
C LEU A 75 -17.81 -14.77 0.21
N PRO A 76 -18.89 -15.55 0.01
CA PRO A 76 -20.25 -15.05 0.09
C PRO A 76 -20.57 -14.42 1.45
N GLN A 77 -21.46 -13.41 1.45
CA GLN A 77 -22.06 -12.91 2.68
C GLN A 77 -22.75 -14.06 3.44
N GLY A 78 -22.59 -14.09 4.76
CA GLY A 78 -23.01 -15.17 5.64
C GLY A 78 -21.89 -16.15 5.99
N GLU A 79 -20.87 -16.28 5.14
CA GLU A 79 -19.69 -17.13 5.40
C GLU A 79 -18.48 -16.37 5.96
N ARG A 80 -18.54 -15.03 5.98
CA ARG A 80 -17.44 -14.17 6.43
C ARG A 80 -17.43 -14.09 7.96
N VAL A 81 -17.02 -15.17 8.61
CA VAL A 81 -17.02 -15.30 10.08
C VAL A 81 -15.61 -15.42 10.67
N PRO A 82 -15.40 -15.05 11.94
CA PRO A 82 -14.07 -15.06 12.57
C PRO A 82 -13.34 -16.39 12.45
N GLU A 83 -14.04 -17.51 12.65
CA GLU A 83 -13.48 -18.85 12.59
C GLU A 83 -12.93 -19.18 11.20
N ARG A 84 -13.59 -18.68 10.15
CA ARG A 84 -13.15 -18.88 8.76
C ARG A 84 -11.92 -18.04 8.45
N ALA A 85 -11.88 -16.78 8.91
CA ALA A 85 -10.72 -15.91 8.74
C ALA A 85 -9.47 -16.50 9.44
N VAL A 86 -9.60 -16.97 10.68
CA VAL A 86 -8.50 -17.59 11.43
C VAL A 86 -8.03 -18.88 10.74
N ALA A 87 -8.95 -19.71 10.24
CA ALA A 87 -8.60 -20.93 9.50
C ALA A 87 -7.85 -20.66 8.17
N MET A 88 -7.92 -19.44 7.62
CA MET A 88 -7.19 -19.05 6.41
C MET A 88 -5.74 -18.64 6.68
N LEU A 89 -5.35 -18.35 7.92
CA LEU A 89 -4.01 -17.83 8.24
C LEU A 89 -2.90 -18.79 7.80
N GLU A 90 -2.97 -20.05 8.22
CA GLU A 90 -1.90 -21.01 7.93
C GLU A 90 -1.79 -21.39 6.44
N PRO A 91 -2.90 -21.66 5.71
CA PRO A 91 -2.85 -21.84 4.26
C PRO A 91 -2.27 -20.62 3.52
N THR A 92 -2.73 -19.41 3.86
CA THR A 92 -2.26 -18.17 3.23
C THR A 92 -0.78 -17.94 3.52
N TRP A 93 -0.34 -18.23 4.74
CA TRP A 93 1.07 -18.15 5.11
C TRP A 93 1.95 -19.11 4.28
N ARG A 94 1.50 -20.36 4.08
CA ARG A 94 2.23 -21.33 3.25
C ARG A 94 2.35 -20.89 1.80
N GLU A 95 1.33 -20.24 1.26
CA GLU A 95 1.36 -19.68 -0.10
C GLU A 95 2.34 -18.51 -0.20
N LEU A 96 2.32 -17.59 0.77
CA LEU A 96 3.28 -16.48 0.85
C LEU A 96 4.73 -16.96 0.96
N LEU A 97 4.99 -18.01 1.74
CA LEU A 97 6.32 -18.62 1.83
C LEU A 97 6.77 -19.29 0.53
N ALA A 98 5.84 -19.79 -0.28
CA ALA A 98 6.19 -20.35 -1.59
C ALA A 98 6.64 -19.26 -2.56
N GLU A 99 6.11 -18.05 -2.43
CA GLU A 99 6.51 -16.87 -3.21
C GLU A 99 7.78 -16.19 -2.67
N CYS A 100 7.95 -16.15 -1.34
CA CYS A 100 9.10 -15.55 -0.65
C CYS A 100 9.76 -16.54 0.33
N PRO A 101 10.50 -17.56 -0.17
CA PRO A 101 11.12 -18.59 0.69
C PRO A 101 12.07 -18.03 1.75
N GLU A 102 12.71 -16.90 1.47
CA GLU A 102 13.63 -16.20 2.38
C GLU A 102 12.97 -15.75 3.69
N TRP A 103 11.65 -15.59 3.74
CA TRP A 103 10.94 -15.24 4.98
C TRP A 103 10.99 -16.34 6.03
N THR A 104 11.38 -17.56 5.65
CA THR A 104 11.66 -18.65 6.60
C THR A 104 12.77 -18.24 7.58
N GLU A 105 13.77 -17.49 7.11
CA GLU A 105 14.92 -17.08 7.92
C GLU A 105 14.55 -16.13 9.06
N LEU A 106 13.39 -15.46 8.98
CA LEU A 106 12.91 -14.56 10.03
C LEU A 106 12.73 -15.26 11.38
N PHE A 107 12.51 -16.57 11.39
CA PHE A 107 12.22 -17.36 12.59
C PHE A 107 13.40 -18.25 13.02
N SER A 108 14.51 -18.25 12.28
CA SER A 108 15.66 -19.15 12.49
C SER A 108 16.51 -18.81 13.72
N ASP A 109 16.50 -17.55 14.17
CA ASP A 109 17.34 -17.06 15.27
C ASP A 109 16.69 -17.19 16.66
N GLU A 110 15.50 -17.79 16.77
CA GLU A 110 14.87 -18.02 18.08
C GLU A 110 15.45 -19.28 18.72
N ASP A 111 16.22 -19.11 19.80
CA ASP A 111 16.88 -20.16 20.60
C ASP A 111 15.88 -21.24 21.08
N GLY A 112 15.53 -22.18 20.21
CA GLY A 112 15.04 -23.51 20.60
C GLY A 112 13.75 -24.03 19.97
N ASP A 113 12.91 -23.24 19.30
CA ASP A 113 11.73 -23.79 18.61
C ASP A 113 11.12 -22.81 17.58
N ALA A 114 11.58 -22.88 16.34
CA ALA A 114 11.05 -22.08 15.22
C ALA A 114 9.55 -22.35 14.97
N GLU A 115 9.05 -23.54 15.30
CA GLU A 115 7.63 -23.88 15.16
C GLU A 115 6.78 -23.15 16.22
N GLN A 116 7.25 -23.11 17.47
CA GLN A 116 6.60 -22.33 18.52
C GLN A 116 6.64 -20.82 18.24
N ALA A 117 7.77 -20.32 17.75
CA ALA A 117 7.92 -18.94 17.30
C ALA A 117 6.88 -18.56 16.24
N MET A 118 6.77 -19.40 15.21
CA MET A 118 5.81 -19.25 14.13
C MET A 118 4.37 -19.28 14.64
N SER A 119 4.04 -20.26 15.47
CA SER A 119 2.71 -20.42 16.07
C SER A 119 2.32 -19.18 16.89
N THR A 120 3.24 -18.66 17.70
CA THR A 120 3.03 -17.42 18.47
C THR A 120 2.81 -16.22 17.55
N TRP A 121 3.57 -16.13 16.46
CA TRP A 121 3.45 -15.06 15.48
C TRP A 121 2.12 -15.11 14.71
N LEU A 122 1.64 -16.29 14.32
CA LEU A 122 0.32 -16.53 13.73
C LEU A 122 -0.80 -16.19 14.71
N GLY A 123 -0.65 -16.54 16.00
CA GLY A 123 -1.58 -16.10 17.04
C GLY A 123 -1.66 -14.57 17.16
N GLY A 124 -0.58 -13.86 16.87
CA GLY A 124 -0.58 -12.39 16.73
C GLY A 124 -1.40 -11.90 15.53
N ALA A 125 -1.39 -12.61 14.40
CA ALA A 125 -2.21 -12.29 13.24
C ALA A 125 -3.70 -12.54 13.51
N ALA A 126 -4.04 -13.63 14.21
CA ALA A 126 -5.42 -13.93 14.62
C ALA A 126 -6.02 -12.80 15.47
N LYS A 127 -5.25 -12.23 16.41
CA LYS A 127 -5.70 -11.08 17.21
C LYS A 127 -6.00 -9.82 16.38
N LEU A 128 -5.28 -9.62 15.27
CA LEU A 128 -5.57 -8.51 14.36
C LEU A 128 -6.88 -8.74 13.59
N LEU A 129 -7.18 -9.99 13.22
CA LEU A 129 -8.47 -10.35 12.64
C LEU A 129 -9.60 -10.13 13.65
N ASP A 130 -9.41 -10.49 14.92
CA ASP A 130 -10.39 -10.18 15.98
C ASP A 130 -10.65 -8.66 16.06
N GLY A 131 -9.60 -7.85 15.98
CA GLY A 131 -9.71 -6.39 15.93
C GLY A 131 -10.52 -5.88 14.73
N TYR A 132 -10.36 -6.50 13.56
CA TYR A 132 -11.19 -6.21 12.39
C TYR A 132 -12.68 -6.51 12.64
N PHE A 133 -13.01 -7.71 13.15
CA PHE A 133 -14.40 -8.08 13.44
C PHE A 133 -15.03 -7.25 14.57
N GLY A 134 -14.21 -6.68 15.46
CA GLY A 134 -14.65 -5.71 16.46
C GLY A 134 -15.00 -4.33 15.88
N LEU A 135 -14.44 -3.98 14.73
CA LEU A 135 -14.64 -2.68 14.07
C LEU A 135 -15.85 -2.67 13.13
N GLU A 136 -16.11 -3.77 12.43
CA GLU A 136 -17.28 -3.90 11.55
C GLU A 136 -17.65 -5.36 11.25
N ASP A 137 -18.88 -5.57 10.79
CA ASP A 137 -19.38 -6.87 10.34
C ASP A 137 -19.22 -7.00 8.81
N PRO A 138 -18.32 -7.88 8.31
CA PRO A 138 -18.09 -8.06 6.87
C PRO A 138 -19.31 -8.61 6.11
N ASN A 139 -20.29 -9.20 6.79
CA ASN A 139 -21.50 -9.74 6.16
C ASN A 139 -22.52 -8.65 5.83
N ARG A 140 -22.32 -7.43 6.32
CA ARG A 140 -23.15 -6.25 6.02
C ARG A 140 -22.58 -5.39 4.90
N LEU A 141 -21.48 -5.82 4.30
CA LEU A 141 -20.73 -5.09 3.31
C LEU A 141 -20.65 -5.89 2.02
N ASP A 142 -20.71 -5.21 0.89
CA ASP A 142 -20.45 -5.78 -0.43
C ASP A 142 -19.48 -4.85 -1.15
N PRO A 143 -18.17 -5.00 -0.88
CA PRO A 143 -17.17 -4.12 -1.48
C PRO A 143 -17.16 -4.31 -3.00
N GLU A 144 -16.92 -3.22 -3.73
CA GLU A 144 -16.76 -3.32 -5.19
C GLU A 144 -15.46 -4.03 -5.55
N ALA A 145 -14.41 -3.81 -4.74
CA ALA A 145 -13.12 -4.47 -4.91
C ALA A 145 -12.34 -4.54 -3.58
N CYS A 146 -11.49 -5.56 -3.46
CA CYS A 146 -10.41 -5.63 -2.47
C CYS A 146 -9.07 -5.75 -3.23
N GLU A 147 -7.98 -5.26 -2.63
CA GLU A 147 -6.64 -5.24 -3.25
C GLU A 147 -6.66 -4.64 -4.68
N LEU A 148 -7.42 -3.55 -4.85
CA LEU A 148 -7.66 -2.95 -6.16
C LEU A 148 -6.41 -2.23 -6.65
N HIS A 149 -5.76 -2.78 -7.67
CA HIS A 149 -4.73 -2.07 -8.43
C HIS A 149 -5.35 -0.86 -9.15
N VAL A 150 -4.82 0.32 -8.89
CA VAL A 150 -5.22 1.57 -9.54
C VAL A 150 -4.03 2.22 -10.22
N GLU A 151 -4.24 2.72 -11.43
CA GLU A 151 -3.26 3.52 -12.17
C GLU A 151 -3.96 4.67 -12.88
N THR A 152 -3.40 5.87 -12.81
CA THR A 152 -3.88 7.02 -13.59
C THR A 152 -2.72 7.94 -13.96
N GLU A 153 -2.80 8.58 -15.12
CA GLU A 153 -1.83 9.61 -15.54
C GLU A 153 -2.44 11.00 -15.34
N LEU A 154 -1.77 11.83 -14.54
CA LEU A 154 -2.15 13.22 -14.35
C LEU A 154 -1.86 14.04 -15.62
N SER A 155 -2.51 15.20 -15.73
CA SER A 155 -2.30 16.13 -16.87
C SER A 155 -0.85 16.58 -17.06
N SER A 156 -0.03 16.53 -16.00
CA SER A 156 1.40 16.80 -16.01
C SER A 156 2.27 15.63 -16.52
N GLY A 157 1.67 14.48 -16.84
CA GLY A 157 2.36 13.26 -17.29
C GLY A 157 2.89 12.36 -16.17
N VAL A 158 2.56 12.67 -14.91
CA VAL A 158 2.89 11.81 -13.76
C VAL A 158 1.96 10.62 -13.75
N VAL A 159 2.52 9.40 -13.77
CA VAL A 159 1.76 8.18 -13.54
C VAL A 159 1.67 7.96 -12.04
N LEU A 160 0.44 7.91 -11.51
CA LEU A 160 0.14 7.51 -10.14
C LEU A 160 -0.28 6.05 -10.14
N ARG A 161 0.30 5.22 -9.27
CA ARG A 161 -0.02 3.80 -9.15
C ARG A 161 -0.05 3.34 -7.69
N GLY A 162 -0.95 2.44 -7.34
CA GLY A 162 -0.90 1.73 -6.07
C GLY A 162 -2.05 0.72 -5.92
N TYR A 163 -2.21 0.21 -4.71
CA TYR A 163 -3.21 -0.80 -4.36
C TYR A 163 -4.11 -0.29 -3.24
N ILE A 164 -5.42 -0.41 -3.42
CA ILE A 164 -6.40 -0.04 -2.40
C ILE A 164 -6.89 -1.32 -1.72
N ASP A 165 -6.63 -1.47 -0.42
CA ASP A 165 -7.01 -2.67 0.35
C ASP A 165 -8.50 -3.01 0.18
N ARG A 166 -9.39 -2.01 0.30
CA ARG A 166 -10.82 -2.18 0.02
C ARG A 166 -11.50 -0.92 -0.47
N LEU A 167 -12.32 -1.08 -1.51
CA LEU A 167 -13.17 -0.04 -2.07
C LEU A 167 -14.65 -0.42 -1.92
N ASP A 168 -15.38 0.36 -1.13
CA ASP A 168 -16.82 0.21 -0.97
C ASP A 168 -17.56 1.27 -1.82
N VAL A 169 -18.56 0.86 -2.58
CA VAL A 169 -19.40 1.77 -3.38
C VAL A 169 -20.87 1.55 -3.00
N ALA A 170 -21.52 2.60 -2.51
CA ALA A 170 -22.93 2.55 -2.17
C ALA A 170 -23.81 2.47 -3.44
N PRO A 171 -25.05 1.96 -3.35
CA PRO A 171 -26.00 1.99 -4.48
C PRO A 171 -26.27 3.39 -5.03
N THR A 172 -26.09 4.42 -4.20
CA THR A 172 -26.21 5.85 -4.52
C THR A 172 -24.94 6.44 -5.17
N GLY A 173 -23.87 5.64 -5.28
CA GLY A 173 -22.61 6.00 -5.95
C GLY A 173 -21.55 6.60 -5.03
N GLU A 174 -21.81 6.82 -3.74
CA GLU A 174 -20.79 7.30 -2.82
C GLU A 174 -19.70 6.25 -2.60
N ILE A 175 -18.45 6.70 -2.70
CA ILE A 175 -17.25 5.86 -2.58
C ILE A 175 -16.67 6.00 -1.17
N ARG A 176 -16.35 4.86 -0.55
CA ARG A 176 -15.55 4.78 0.68
C ARG A 176 -14.28 3.98 0.41
N VAL A 177 -13.14 4.63 0.60
CA VAL A 177 -11.80 4.01 0.51
C VAL A 177 -11.40 3.54 1.90
N VAL A 178 -11.02 2.27 2.03
CA VAL A 178 -10.63 1.66 3.29
C VAL A 178 -9.21 1.11 3.18
N ASP A 179 -8.42 1.36 4.21
CA ASP A 179 -7.06 0.87 4.35
C ASP A 179 -6.89 0.29 5.76
N TYR A 180 -6.35 -0.93 5.83
CA TYR A 180 -6.12 -1.66 7.06
C TYR A 180 -4.71 -1.37 7.56
N LYS A 181 -4.58 -1.09 8.86
CA LYS A 181 -3.30 -0.88 9.51
C LYS A 181 -3.15 -1.87 10.67
N THR A 182 -2.10 -2.67 10.60
CA THR A 182 -1.79 -3.69 11.63
C THR A 182 -0.96 -3.15 12.79
N GLY A 183 -0.43 -1.93 12.67
CA GLY A 183 0.20 -1.17 13.76
C GLY A 183 -0.81 -0.44 14.64
N ALA A 184 -0.31 0.21 15.70
CA ALA A 184 -1.12 1.05 16.59
C ALA A 184 -1.55 2.35 15.90
N ALA A 185 -2.71 2.89 16.30
CA ALA A 185 -3.17 4.18 15.84
C ALA A 185 -2.13 5.28 16.17
N PRO A 186 -1.83 6.18 15.21
CA PRO A 186 -0.93 7.29 15.47
C PRO A 186 -1.57 8.27 16.46
N ARG A 187 -0.73 8.99 17.20
CA ARG A 187 -1.15 10.20 17.91
C ARG A 187 -1.41 11.32 16.89
N GLU A 188 -2.09 12.40 17.29
CA GLU A 188 -2.50 13.53 16.43
C GLU A 188 -1.43 13.99 15.41
N ILE A 189 -0.16 14.08 15.82
CA ILE A 189 0.95 14.52 14.95
C ILE A 189 1.24 13.53 13.79
N GLY A 190 0.96 12.24 13.98
CA GLY A 190 1.15 11.18 12.99
C GLY A 190 0.00 11.01 12.00
N GLU A 191 -1.19 11.56 12.30
CA GLU A 191 -2.36 11.47 11.42
C GLU A 191 -2.11 12.09 10.06
N ALA A 192 -1.31 13.17 9.99
CA ALA A 192 -0.97 13.82 8.72
C ALA A 192 -0.22 12.88 7.76
N LYS A 193 0.64 11.99 8.28
CA LYS A 193 1.32 10.98 7.45
C LYS A 193 0.34 9.92 6.97
N ALA A 194 -0.52 9.43 7.85
CA ALA A 194 -1.52 8.42 7.52
C ALA A 194 -2.54 8.94 6.47
N MET A 195 -2.97 10.20 6.60
CA MET A 195 -3.86 10.85 5.64
C MET A 195 -3.21 11.12 4.27
N PHE A 196 -1.88 11.19 4.17
CA PHE A 196 -1.21 11.39 2.89
C PHE A 196 -1.49 10.23 1.93
N GLN A 197 -1.36 8.99 2.39
CA GLN A 197 -1.66 7.78 1.61
C GLN A 197 -3.14 7.75 1.20
N MET A 198 -4.05 8.02 2.12
CA MET A 198 -5.48 8.04 1.81
C MET A 198 -5.85 9.10 0.78
N LYS A 199 -5.28 10.31 0.86
CA LYS A 199 -5.51 11.37 -0.12
C LYS A 199 -4.92 11.06 -1.48
N PHE A 200 -3.84 10.29 -1.54
CA PHE A 200 -3.30 9.78 -2.79
C PHE A 200 -4.34 8.93 -3.52
N TYR A 201 -4.90 7.92 -2.86
CA TYR A 201 -5.93 7.08 -3.45
C TYR A 201 -7.21 7.86 -3.78
N ALA A 202 -7.55 8.86 -2.96
CA ALA A 202 -8.66 9.77 -3.26
C ALA A 202 -8.46 10.52 -4.58
N VAL A 203 -7.26 11.06 -4.85
CA VAL A 203 -6.93 11.71 -6.13
C VAL A 203 -7.01 10.71 -7.28
N VAL A 204 -6.42 9.52 -7.13
CA VAL A 204 -6.43 8.49 -8.18
C VAL A 204 -7.85 8.11 -8.58
N LEU A 205 -8.70 7.78 -7.60
CA LEU A 205 -10.10 7.42 -7.84
C LEU A 205 -10.90 8.60 -8.40
N TRP A 206 -10.66 9.81 -7.90
CA TRP A 206 -11.34 10.99 -8.41
C TRP A 206 -11.02 11.24 -9.89
N ARG A 207 -9.77 11.05 -10.31
CA ARG A 207 -9.38 11.18 -11.72
C ARG A 207 -9.93 10.05 -12.60
N LEU A 208 -10.00 8.83 -12.07
CA LEU A 208 -10.54 7.69 -12.80
C LEU A 208 -12.07 7.74 -12.97
N ARG A 209 -12.79 8.19 -11.94
CA ARG A 209 -14.26 8.09 -11.87
C ARG A 209 -14.99 9.42 -11.98
N GLY A 210 -14.27 10.54 -11.89
CA GLY A 210 -14.86 11.88 -11.88
C GLY A 210 -15.62 12.23 -10.59
N ILE A 211 -15.54 11.38 -9.55
CA ILE A 211 -16.27 11.53 -8.29
C ILE A 211 -15.28 11.56 -7.13
N VAL A 212 -15.38 12.57 -6.28
CA VAL A 212 -14.58 12.66 -5.04
C VAL A 212 -15.08 11.60 -4.05
N PRO A 213 -14.20 10.74 -3.50
CA PRO A 213 -14.63 9.78 -2.48
C PRO A 213 -15.27 10.46 -1.28
N ARG A 214 -16.41 9.93 -0.84
CA ARG A 214 -17.20 10.49 0.25
C ARG A 214 -16.55 10.26 1.61
N GLN A 215 -15.77 9.18 1.75
CA GLN A 215 -15.08 8.82 2.98
C GLN A 215 -13.76 8.12 2.70
N LEU A 216 -12.73 8.50 3.43
CA LEU A 216 -11.48 7.77 3.58
C LEU A 216 -11.45 7.20 4.99
N LYS A 217 -11.22 5.90 5.14
CA LYS A 217 -11.26 5.20 6.43
C LYS A 217 -9.97 4.41 6.64
N LEU A 218 -9.28 4.70 7.73
CA LEU A 218 -8.17 3.88 8.23
C LEU A 218 -8.69 3.00 9.35
N MET A 219 -8.36 1.72 9.33
CA MET A 219 -8.77 0.74 10.35
C MET A 219 -7.53 0.18 11.05
N TYR A 220 -7.28 0.61 12.28
CA TYR A 220 -6.19 0.15 13.11
C TYR A 220 -6.61 -1.12 13.85
N LEU A 221 -6.14 -2.26 13.34
CA LEU A 221 -6.58 -3.58 13.78
C LEU A 221 -6.00 -3.98 15.14
N SER A 222 -4.85 -3.43 15.51
CA SER A 222 -4.17 -3.79 16.76
C SER A 222 -4.85 -3.24 18.01
N ASP A 223 -5.55 -2.11 17.89
CA ASP A 223 -6.24 -1.43 18.99
C ASP A 223 -7.76 -1.30 18.75
N GLY A 224 -8.27 -1.81 17.62
CA GLY A 224 -9.69 -1.77 17.29
C GLY A 224 -10.19 -0.34 17.10
N GLN A 225 -9.37 0.56 16.55
CA GLN A 225 -9.73 1.95 16.29
C GLN A 225 -9.91 2.21 14.79
N ALA A 226 -10.76 3.19 14.45
CA ALA A 226 -10.90 3.65 13.08
C ALA A 226 -10.86 5.17 13.00
N LEU A 227 -10.17 5.70 12.00
CA LEU A 227 -10.15 7.12 11.66
C LEU A 227 -10.89 7.32 10.34
N ALA A 228 -11.87 8.22 10.34
CA ALA A 228 -12.64 8.55 9.15
C ALA A 228 -12.44 10.02 8.77
N TYR A 229 -12.24 10.27 7.47
CA TYR A 229 -12.04 11.60 6.91
C TYR A 229 -12.92 11.80 5.68
N THR A 230 -13.49 12.98 5.52
CA THR A 230 -14.25 13.35 4.31
C THR A 230 -13.43 14.39 3.54
N PRO A 231 -12.81 14.03 2.40
CA PRO A 231 -12.09 14.98 1.58
C PRO A 231 -13.06 15.88 0.80
N ASP A 232 -12.61 17.08 0.46
CA ASP A 232 -13.28 17.96 -0.50
C ASP A 232 -12.45 18.12 -1.78
N GLU A 233 -13.13 18.51 -2.86
CA GLU A 233 -12.50 18.66 -4.17
C GLU A 233 -11.33 19.66 -4.16
N GLY A 234 -11.52 20.81 -3.51
CA GLY A 234 -10.49 21.86 -3.47
C GLY A 234 -9.23 21.41 -2.74
N GLU A 235 -9.38 20.60 -1.69
CA GLU A 235 -8.26 19.93 -1.03
C GLU A 235 -7.55 18.95 -1.96
N LEU A 236 -8.28 18.09 -2.67
CA LEU A 236 -7.68 17.12 -3.58
C LEU A 236 -6.93 17.80 -4.73
N VAL A 237 -7.43 18.94 -5.23
CA VAL A 237 -6.69 19.77 -6.21
C VAL A 237 -5.35 20.25 -5.65
N ARG A 238 -5.31 20.72 -4.39
CA ARG A 238 -4.05 21.15 -3.75
C ARG A 238 -3.12 19.96 -3.51
N PHE A 239 -3.68 18.81 -3.15
CA PHE A 239 -2.92 17.58 -2.93
C PHE A 239 -2.30 17.06 -4.23
N GLU A 240 -3.05 17.07 -5.33
CA GLU A 240 -2.55 16.70 -6.67
C GLU A 240 -1.34 17.55 -7.06
N ARG A 241 -1.40 18.87 -6.92
CA ARG A 241 -0.24 19.76 -7.14
C ARG A 241 0.96 19.39 -6.28
N THR A 242 0.73 18.88 -5.07
CA THR A 242 1.80 18.40 -4.20
C THR A 242 2.45 17.14 -4.76
N LEU A 243 1.65 16.19 -5.27
CA LEU A 243 2.14 14.98 -5.94
C LEU A 243 2.96 15.33 -7.18
N GLU A 244 2.48 16.26 -8.00
CA GLU A 244 3.21 16.75 -9.17
C GLU A 244 4.55 17.38 -8.79
N ALA A 245 4.59 18.22 -7.74
CA ALA A 245 5.82 18.82 -7.26
C ALA A 245 6.83 17.78 -6.75
N ILE A 246 6.37 16.75 -6.03
CA ILE A 246 7.21 15.63 -5.59
C ILE A 246 7.79 14.91 -6.80
N TRP A 247 6.98 14.61 -7.81
CA TRP A 247 7.44 13.96 -9.02
C TRP A 247 8.48 14.77 -9.78
N GLN A 248 8.27 16.08 -9.94
CA GLN A 248 9.25 16.95 -10.59
C GLN A 248 10.58 17.00 -9.84
N ALA A 249 10.54 16.97 -8.50
CA ALA A 249 11.74 16.88 -7.67
C ALA A 249 12.46 15.53 -7.85
N ILE A 250 11.71 14.43 -7.90
CA ILE A 250 12.21 13.08 -8.19
C ILE A 250 12.91 13.06 -9.55
N LEU A 251 12.27 13.55 -10.62
CA LEU A 251 12.85 13.57 -11.97
C LEU A 251 14.14 14.40 -12.03
N ARG A 252 14.19 15.53 -11.32
CA ARG A 252 15.40 16.36 -11.23
C ARG A 252 16.55 15.63 -10.53
N ALA A 253 16.27 14.96 -9.41
CA ALA A 253 17.25 14.14 -8.71
C ALA A 253 17.70 12.97 -9.60
N GLY A 254 16.76 12.31 -10.29
CA GLY A 254 17.04 11.23 -11.24
C GLY A 254 17.99 11.64 -12.37
N LYS A 255 17.75 12.81 -12.97
CA LYS A 255 18.62 13.32 -14.05
C LYS A 255 20.05 13.60 -13.59
N THR A 256 20.24 13.97 -12.32
CA THR A 256 21.53 14.44 -11.78
C THR A 256 22.23 13.40 -10.91
N GLY A 257 21.52 12.38 -10.44
CA GLY A 257 21.96 11.49 -9.37
C GLY A 257 22.00 12.15 -7.98
N ASP A 258 21.60 13.41 -7.82
CA ASP A 258 21.70 14.18 -6.56
C ASP A 258 20.56 13.83 -5.59
N PHE A 259 20.57 12.60 -5.08
CA PHE A 259 19.67 12.13 -4.03
C PHE A 259 20.31 12.34 -2.66
N ARG A 260 20.06 13.52 -2.06
CA ARG A 260 20.68 13.88 -0.78
C ARG A 260 20.05 13.13 0.40
N PRO A 261 20.84 12.65 1.37
CA PRO A 261 20.30 12.14 2.61
C PRO A 261 19.64 13.29 3.40
N ASN A 262 18.59 12.96 4.14
CA ASN A 262 17.88 13.90 5.02
C ASN A 262 17.84 13.33 6.46
N PRO A 263 18.89 13.58 7.28
CA PRO A 263 18.97 13.02 8.63
C PRO A 263 17.77 13.38 9.50
N SER A 264 17.18 12.38 10.15
CA SER A 264 16.07 12.56 11.10
C SER A 264 16.12 11.47 12.17
N LYS A 265 15.21 11.54 13.15
CA LYS A 265 15.07 10.48 14.17
C LYS A 265 14.76 9.11 13.54
N LEU A 266 14.15 9.10 12.34
CA LEU A 266 13.82 7.87 11.61
C LEU A 266 15.05 7.14 11.08
N CYS A 267 16.21 7.79 11.01
CA CYS A 267 17.45 7.14 10.57
C CYS A 267 17.86 5.97 11.48
N GLY A 268 17.43 5.96 12.75
CA GLY A 268 17.66 4.83 13.67
C GLY A 268 16.93 3.54 13.27
N TRP A 269 15.95 3.63 12.38
CA TRP A 269 15.18 2.50 11.85
C TRP A 269 15.36 2.32 10.34
N CYS A 270 16.33 3.02 9.73
CA CYS A 270 16.59 2.90 8.30
C CYS A 270 17.49 1.70 8.01
N SER A 271 16.99 0.72 7.25
CA SER A 271 17.73 -0.48 6.84
C SER A 271 19.05 -0.18 6.10
N HIS A 272 19.14 0.99 5.46
CA HIS A 272 20.27 1.39 4.62
C HIS A 272 21.29 2.29 5.34
N GLN A 273 21.26 2.37 6.67
CA GLN A 273 22.15 3.26 7.43
C GLN A 273 23.63 2.98 7.13
N ALA A 274 24.01 1.72 6.96
CA ALA A 274 25.38 1.30 6.65
C ALA A 274 25.92 1.89 5.32
N LEU A 275 25.03 2.23 4.39
CA LEU A 275 25.37 2.82 3.09
C LEU A 275 25.21 4.34 3.05
N CYS A 276 24.73 4.95 4.14
CA CYS A 276 24.37 6.37 4.17
C CYS A 276 25.59 7.27 4.48
N PRO A 277 25.91 8.28 3.65
CA PRO A 277 27.00 9.22 3.88
C PRO A 277 26.90 9.98 5.21
N SER A 278 25.68 10.26 5.69
CA SER A 278 25.46 10.92 6.98
C SER A 278 25.94 10.11 8.18
N PHE A 279 26.22 8.82 7.98
CA PHE A 279 26.74 7.88 8.98
C PHE A 279 28.11 7.30 8.57
N GLY A 280 28.79 7.91 7.59
CA GLY A 280 30.08 7.45 7.09
C GLY A 280 30.01 6.29 6.09
N GLY A 281 28.81 5.87 5.70
CA GLY A 281 28.59 4.87 4.65
C GLY A 281 28.84 5.42 3.25
N THR A 282 29.02 4.52 2.28
CA THR A 282 29.19 4.87 0.86
C THR A 282 28.06 4.26 0.04
N PRO A 283 27.18 5.07 -0.58
CA PRO A 283 26.18 4.60 -1.52
C PRO A 283 26.83 3.84 -2.69
N PRO A 284 26.15 2.86 -3.29
CA PRO A 284 26.58 2.30 -4.57
C PRO A 284 26.68 3.40 -5.65
N GLU A 285 27.35 3.09 -6.76
CA GLU A 285 27.35 3.97 -7.93
C GLU A 285 25.90 4.16 -8.44
N TYR A 286 25.58 5.37 -8.88
CA TYR A 286 24.22 5.66 -9.37
C TYR A 286 23.98 4.94 -10.69
N PRO A 287 23.00 4.01 -10.78
CA PRO A 287 22.80 3.20 -11.97
C PRO A 287 22.17 3.96 -13.15
N GLY A 288 21.84 5.25 -12.96
CA GLY A 288 21.04 6.04 -13.88
C GLY A 288 19.56 6.02 -13.51
N TRP A 289 18.77 6.84 -14.22
CA TRP A 289 17.32 6.85 -14.03
C TRP A 289 16.74 5.56 -14.62
N PRO A 290 15.86 4.84 -13.91
CA PRO A 290 15.31 3.59 -14.41
C PRO A 290 14.41 3.86 -15.61
N GLU A 291 14.95 3.65 -16.82
CA GLU A 291 14.19 3.62 -18.06
C GLU A 291 14.42 2.29 -18.77
N PRO A 292 13.39 1.41 -18.85
CA PRO A 292 12.06 1.49 -18.21
C PRO A 292 11.97 0.85 -16.83
N ASP A 293 10.89 1.11 -16.08
CA ASP A 293 10.61 0.43 -14.81
C ASP A 293 10.48 -1.08 -15.10
N PRO A 294 11.38 -1.95 -14.60
CA PRO A 294 11.37 -3.37 -14.91
C PRO A 294 10.15 -4.13 -14.36
N GLY A 295 9.25 -3.48 -13.60
CA GLY A 295 7.86 -3.92 -13.45
C GLY A 295 7.60 -5.09 -12.50
N GLU A 296 8.60 -5.57 -11.76
CA GLU A 296 8.39 -6.52 -10.67
C GLU A 296 8.04 -5.75 -9.39
N GLU A 297 6.75 -5.76 -9.02
CA GLU A 297 6.22 -5.29 -7.73
C GLU A 297 6.20 -6.49 -6.77
N SER A 298 6.80 -6.33 -5.59
CA SER A 298 6.88 -7.37 -4.57
C SER A 298 5.54 -7.52 -3.83
N VAL A 299 5.38 -8.63 -3.09
CA VAL A 299 4.22 -8.84 -2.21
C VAL A 299 4.12 -7.72 -1.16
N LEU A 300 5.26 -7.21 -0.68
CA LEU A 300 5.31 -6.10 0.28
C LEU A 300 4.84 -4.78 -0.35
N ASP A 301 5.16 -4.53 -1.62
CA ASP A 301 4.74 -3.32 -2.32
C ASP A 301 3.21 -3.23 -2.51
N ARG A 302 2.51 -4.38 -2.48
CA ARG A 302 1.04 -4.44 -2.55
C ARG A 302 0.38 -4.14 -1.20
N ALA A 303 1.03 -4.52 -0.10
CA ALA A 303 0.53 -4.36 1.26
C ALA A 303 0.86 -2.99 1.90
N ASP A 304 1.76 -2.21 1.31
CA ASP A 304 2.23 -0.89 1.79
C ASP A 304 1.43 0.30 1.22
#